data_AF-A0A7C5JE13-F1
#
_entry.id   AF-A0A7C5JE13-F1
#
_cell.length_a   1.000
_cell.length_b   1.000
_cell.length_c   1.000
_cell.angle_alpha   90.00
_cell.angle_beta   90.00
_cell.angle_gamma   90.00
#
_symmetry.space_group_name_H-M   'P 1'
#
loop_
_entity.id
_entity.type
_entity.pdbx_description
1 polymer ?
#
loop_
_entity_poly.entity_id
_entity_poly.type
_entity_poly.pdbx_seq_one_letter_code
_entity_poly.pdbx_strand_id
1 'polypeptide(L)'
;PNSPYAASKAAADHLLRAYFETYGLPLLSTHCANNYGPFQCAEKLIPRMILNALAGQPLPVYGDGLNVRDWLYVEDHCRGIEAVLEAGRPGESYNIGAGNEWRNIDLVRHICDRLDRLAPGPRPYRELITRVPDRPGHDRRYALDAGKIRRELGWAPRHDFDSGLEATLRWYLHHRDEYAQERTLGGDSLS
;
A
#
# COMPACT_ATOMS: atom_id res chain seq x y z
N PRO A 1 -2.38 13.02 -13.48
CA PRO A 1 -3.28 12.10 -12.75
C PRO A 1 -4.13 11.33 -13.78
N ASN A 2 -4.03 9.99 -13.82
CA ASN A 2 -4.60 9.19 -14.91
C ASN A 2 -5.88 8.43 -14.54
N SER A 3 -6.37 8.56 -13.30
CA SER A 3 -7.62 7.98 -12.83
C SER A 3 -8.49 9.03 -12.14
N PRO A 4 -9.83 8.83 -12.05
CA PRO A 4 -10.71 9.74 -11.32
C PRO A 4 -10.29 9.94 -9.85
N TYR A 5 -9.81 8.86 -9.20
CA TYR A 5 -9.26 8.94 -7.85
C TYR A 5 -8.01 9.82 -7.76
N ALA A 6 -7.05 9.63 -8.68
CA ALA A 6 -5.82 10.44 -8.69
C ALA A 6 -6.13 11.90 -9.05
N ALA A 7 -7.09 12.14 -9.93
CA ALA A 7 -7.52 13.48 -10.31
C ALA A 7 -8.20 14.22 -9.15
N SER A 8 -9.05 13.55 -8.36
CA SER A 8 -9.69 14.17 -7.21
C SER A 8 -8.69 14.55 -6.12
N LYS A 9 -7.65 13.74 -5.89
CA LYS A 9 -6.56 14.06 -4.96
C LYS A 9 -5.69 15.21 -5.45
N ALA A 10 -5.31 15.24 -6.72
CA ALA A 10 -4.57 16.35 -7.29
C ALA A 10 -5.37 17.68 -7.25
N ALA A 11 -6.69 17.63 -7.48
CA ALA A 11 -7.55 18.79 -7.34
C ALA A 11 -7.59 19.30 -5.88
N ALA A 12 -7.64 18.40 -4.90
CA ALA A 12 -7.58 18.77 -3.49
C ALA A 12 -6.25 19.48 -3.15
N ASP A 13 -5.12 19.02 -3.67
CA ASP A 13 -3.82 19.68 -3.46
C ASP A 13 -3.81 21.11 -4.01
N HIS A 14 -4.40 21.34 -5.18
CA HIS A 14 -4.54 22.68 -5.75
C HIS A 14 -5.41 23.59 -4.88
N LEU A 15 -6.50 23.07 -4.31
CA LEU A 15 -7.34 23.82 -3.39
C LEU A 15 -6.57 24.19 -2.12
N LEU A 16 -5.88 23.22 -1.50
CA LEU A 16 -5.06 23.47 -0.30
C LEU A 16 -4.01 24.55 -0.56
N ARG A 17 -3.27 24.44 -1.67
CA ARG A 17 -2.30 25.46 -2.05
C ARG A 17 -2.94 26.83 -2.23
N ALA A 18 -4.07 26.92 -2.94
CA ALA A 18 -4.74 28.19 -3.16
C ALA A 18 -5.17 28.86 -1.84
N TYR A 19 -5.63 28.06 -0.86
CA TYR A 19 -5.98 28.56 0.47
C TYR A 19 -4.78 29.06 1.27
N PHE A 20 -3.63 28.39 1.17
CA PHE A 20 -2.38 28.87 1.78
C PHE A 20 -1.94 30.21 1.17
N GLU A 21 -1.86 30.29 -0.17
CA GLU A 21 -1.37 31.48 -0.88
C GLU A 21 -2.31 32.69 -0.71
N THR A 22 -3.63 32.45 -0.70
CA THR A 22 -4.63 33.53 -0.67
C THR A 22 -4.93 34.01 0.74
N TYR A 23 -5.03 33.09 1.71
CA TYR A 23 -5.54 33.38 3.04
C TYR A 23 -4.52 33.13 4.16
N GLY A 24 -3.31 32.66 3.84
CA GLY A 24 -2.29 32.36 4.84
C GLY A 24 -2.67 31.21 5.78
N LEU A 25 -3.63 30.36 5.40
CA LEU A 25 -4.06 29.22 6.23
C LEU A 25 -2.88 28.25 6.39
N PRO A 26 -2.36 27.98 7.60
CA PRO A 26 -1.18 27.14 7.79
C PRO A 26 -1.53 25.68 7.51
N LEU A 27 -1.12 25.19 6.35
CA LEU A 27 -1.42 23.85 5.85
C LEU A 27 -0.14 23.03 5.68
N LEU A 28 -0.25 21.71 5.83
CA LEU A 28 0.83 20.75 5.57
C LEU A 28 0.30 19.70 4.60
N SER A 29 1.04 19.41 3.54
CA SER A 29 0.65 18.39 2.56
C SER A 29 1.63 17.23 2.58
N THR A 30 1.11 16.01 2.55
CA THR A 30 1.92 14.79 2.45
C THR A 30 1.44 13.93 1.29
N HIS A 31 2.41 13.37 0.56
CA HIS A 31 2.17 12.42 -0.52
C HIS A 31 2.94 11.16 -0.21
N CYS A 32 2.28 10.01 -0.17
CA CYS A 32 2.91 8.77 0.25
C CYS A 32 2.94 7.71 -0.84
N ALA A 33 3.87 6.78 -0.67
CA ALA A 33 3.92 5.54 -1.44
C ALA A 33 2.74 4.59 -1.07
N ASN A 34 2.66 3.43 -1.73
CA ASN A 34 1.63 2.45 -1.40
C ASN A 34 1.83 1.92 0.02
N ASN A 35 0.80 2.07 0.85
CA ASN A 35 0.84 1.60 2.22
C ASN A 35 0.48 0.11 2.33
N TYR A 36 1.05 -0.57 3.32
CA TYR A 36 0.68 -1.93 3.68
C TYR A 36 0.88 -2.18 5.18
N GLY A 37 0.13 -3.13 5.74
CA GLY A 37 0.22 -3.48 7.15
C GLY A 37 -1.12 -3.94 7.74
N PRO A 38 -1.18 -4.04 9.08
CA PRO A 38 -2.41 -4.31 9.84
C PRO A 38 -3.59 -3.44 9.43
N PHE A 39 -4.81 -3.97 9.59
CA PHE A 39 -6.10 -3.29 9.32
C PHE A 39 -6.33 -2.83 7.88
N GLN A 40 -5.49 -3.22 6.93
CA GLN A 40 -5.69 -2.83 5.54
C GLN A 40 -6.92 -3.54 4.94
N CYS A 41 -7.77 -2.76 4.27
CA CYS A 41 -8.96 -3.29 3.59
C CYS A 41 -8.62 -4.42 2.62
N ALA A 42 -9.38 -5.51 2.68
CA ALA A 42 -9.15 -6.75 1.95
C ALA A 42 -9.16 -6.61 0.42
N GLU A 43 -9.68 -5.50 -0.13
CA GLU A 43 -9.66 -5.23 -1.57
C GLU A 43 -8.27 -4.84 -2.11
N LYS A 44 -7.35 -4.41 -1.23
CA LYS A 44 -5.98 -3.99 -1.62
C LYS A 44 -5.11 -5.22 -1.93
N LEU A 45 -4.06 -5.02 -2.73
CA LEU A 45 -3.26 -6.12 -3.29
C LEU A 45 -2.75 -7.10 -2.22
N ILE A 46 -1.94 -6.61 -1.26
CA ILE A 46 -1.31 -7.45 -0.23
C ILE A 46 -2.34 -8.24 0.59
N PRO A 47 -3.34 -7.61 1.23
CA PRO A 47 -4.30 -8.36 2.03
C PRO A 47 -5.15 -9.31 1.20
N ARG A 48 -5.55 -8.93 -0.02
CA ARG A 48 -6.28 -9.82 -0.93
C ARG A 48 -5.48 -11.09 -1.23
N MET A 49 -4.19 -10.96 -1.51
CA MET A 49 -3.35 -12.11 -1.82
C MET A 49 -3.18 -13.04 -0.62
N ILE A 50 -2.99 -12.47 0.57
CA ILE A 50 -2.88 -13.24 1.82
C ILE A 50 -4.17 -14.00 2.10
N LEU A 51 -5.30 -13.30 2.11
CA LEU A 51 -6.60 -13.88 2.44
C LEU A 51 -7.07 -14.90 1.40
N ASN A 52 -6.80 -14.69 0.12
CA ASN A 52 -7.13 -15.68 -0.91
C ASN A 52 -6.24 -16.92 -0.80
N ALA A 53 -4.94 -16.76 -0.56
CA ALA A 53 -4.02 -17.88 -0.40
C ALA A 53 -4.46 -18.77 0.78
N LEU A 54 -4.73 -18.17 1.94
CA LEU A 54 -5.18 -18.87 3.14
C LEU A 54 -6.57 -19.54 2.99
N ALA A 55 -7.35 -19.13 1.99
CA ALA A 55 -8.64 -19.72 1.64
C ALA A 55 -8.57 -20.68 0.43
N GLY A 56 -7.37 -20.95 -0.10
CA GLY A 56 -7.18 -21.78 -1.29
C GLY A 56 -7.82 -21.20 -2.56
N GLN A 57 -8.02 -19.88 -2.61
CA GLN A 57 -8.66 -19.17 -3.71
C GLN A 57 -7.63 -18.64 -4.72
N PRO A 58 -8.04 -18.36 -5.98
CA PRO A 58 -7.17 -17.75 -6.96
C PRO A 58 -6.54 -16.43 -6.48
N LEU A 59 -5.32 -16.17 -6.92
CA LEU A 59 -4.54 -14.95 -6.66
C LEU A 59 -4.47 -14.12 -7.96
N PRO A 60 -5.49 -13.28 -8.24
CA PRO A 60 -5.61 -12.60 -9.52
C PRO A 60 -4.59 -11.45 -9.66
N VAL A 61 -3.69 -11.58 -10.63
CA VAL A 61 -2.72 -10.57 -11.05
C VAL A 61 -3.21 -9.90 -12.33
N TYR A 62 -3.37 -8.58 -12.29
CA TYR A 62 -3.82 -7.78 -13.43
C TYR A 62 -2.75 -7.70 -14.53
N GLY A 63 -3.17 -7.89 -15.79
CA GLY A 63 -2.32 -7.76 -16.97
C GLY A 63 -1.13 -8.72 -16.96
N ASP A 64 0.05 -8.19 -17.25
CA ASP A 64 1.33 -8.93 -17.20
C ASP A 64 1.92 -9.02 -15.78
N GLY A 65 1.33 -8.30 -14.81
CA GLY A 65 1.80 -8.23 -13.43
C GLY A 65 3.11 -7.45 -13.23
N LEU A 66 3.61 -6.77 -14.26
CA LEU A 66 4.89 -6.07 -14.23
C LEU A 66 4.76 -4.61 -13.77
N ASN A 67 3.56 -4.16 -13.39
CA ASN A 67 3.39 -2.85 -12.77
C ASN A 67 4.20 -2.76 -11.47
N VAL A 68 4.86 -1.62 -11.27
CA VAL A 68 5.76 -1.36 -10.15
C VAL A 68 5.11 -0.42 -9.15
N ARG A 69 5.22 -0.74 -7.86
CA ARG A 69 4.78 0.10 -6.75
C ARG A 69 5.90 0.22 -5.72
N ASP A 70 6.05 1.40 -5.15
CA ASP A 70 6.87 1.64 -3.95
C ASP A 70 6.01 1.35 -2.71
N TRP A 71 6.54 0.56 -1.77
CA TRP A 71 5.82 0.08 -0.60
C TRP A 71 6.36 0.65 0.72
N LEU A 72 5.47 1.22 1.51
CA LEU A 72 5.75 1.79 2.83
C LEU A 72 4.91 1.09 3.90
N TYR A 73 5.57 0.62 4.96
CA TYR A 73 4.86 0.02 6.09
C TYR A 73 4.03 1.08 6.81
N VAL A 74 2.79 0.73 7.19
CA VAL A 74 1.79 1.70 7.67
C VAL A 74 2.25 2.49 8.89
N GLU A 75 2.96 1.87 9.84
CA GLU A 75 3.47 2.59 11.02
C GLU A 75 4.57 3.59 10.65
N ASP A 76 5.38 3.31 9.64
CA ASP A 76 6.38 4.26 9.16
C ASP A 76 5.74 5.45 8.45
N HIS A 77 4.62 5.23 7.75
CA HIS A 77 3.83 6.34 7.23
C HIS A 77 3.24 7.19 8.36
N CYS A 78 2.65 6.58 9.39
CA CYS A 78 2.13 7.29 10.56
C CYS A 78 3.21 8.15 11.23
N ARG A 79 4.41 7.59 11.45
CA ARG A 79 5.57 8.34 11.96
C ARG A 79 6.02 9.47 11.04
N GLY A 80 5.83 9.30 9.72
CA GLY A 80 6.11 10.35 8.74
C GLY A 80 5.13 11.51 8.84
N ILE A 81 3.85 11.20 9.01
CA ILE A 81 2.81 12.20 9.26
C ILE A 81 3.10 12.93 10.57
N GLU A 82 3.43 12.20 11.65
CA GLU A 82 3.80 12.77 12.95
C GLU A 82 4.99 13.73 12.81
N ALA A 83 6.07 13.32 12.13
CA ALA A 83 7.23 14.20 11.90
C ALA A 83 6.86 15.48 11.13
N VAL A 84 5.97 15.38 10.13
CA VAL A 84 5.49 16.54 9.38
C VAL A 84 4.59 17.44 10.23
N LEU A 85 3.75 16.86 11.09
CA LEU A 85 2.91 17.64 12.00
C LEU A 85 3.74 18.40 13.05
N GLU A 86 4.79 17.77 13.58
CA GLU A 86 5.63 18.35 14.63
C GLU A 86 6.59 19.42 14.10
N ALA A 87 7.19 19.19 12.93
CA ALA A 87 8.31 19.99 12.45
C ALA A 87 8.19 20.47 10.99
N GLY A 88 7.10 20.13 10.30
CA GLY A 88 6.86 20.59 8.93
C GLY A 88 6.62 22.10 8.86
N ARG A 89 7.07 22.71 7.76
CA ARG A 89 6.82 24.14 7.53
C ARG A 89 5.46 24.34 6.84
N PRO A 90 4.61 25.26 7.32
CA PRO A 90 3.36 25.58 6.65
C PRO A 90 3.55 25.96 5.17
N GLY A 91 2.67 25.48 4.30
CA GLY A 91 2.71 25.65 2.85
C GLY A 91 3.57 24.62 2.12
N GLU A 92 4.39 23.86 2.84
CA GLU A 92 5.27 22.87 2.23
C GLU A 92 4.56 21.52 2.01
N SER A 93 5.04 20.80 0.99
CA SER A 93 4.68 19.40 0.74
C SER A 93 5.85 18.47 1.05
N TYR A 94 5.54 17.29 1.61
CA TYR A 94 6.52 16.26 1.98
C TYR A 94 6.13 14.90 1.40
N ASN A 95 7.02 14.34 0.59
CA ASN A 95 6.92 12.97 0.11
C ASN A 95 7.35 11.99 1.21
N ILE A 96 6.51 11.00 1.52
CA ILE A 96 6.77 9.95 2.51
C ILE A 96 6.86 8.59 1.82
N GLY A 97 8.06 8.03 1.73
CA GLY A 97 8.33 6.80 1.00
C GLY A 97 9.59 6.10 1.47
N ALA A 98 9.61 4.78 1.29
CA ALA A 98 10.75 3.94 1.65
C ALA A 98 11.70 3.68 0.47
N GLY A 99 11.23 3.81 -0.79
CA GLY A 99 12.00 3.45 -1.97
C GLY A 99 12.03 1.93 -2.21
N ASN A 100 10.99 1.23 -1.77
CA ASN A 100 10.88 -0.23 -1.86
C ASN A 100 10.04 -0.60 -3.08
N GLU A 101 10.66 -0.56 -4.26
CA GLU A 101 9.97 -0.84 -5.52
C GLU A 101 9.82 -2.35 -5.76
N TRP A 102 8.58 -2.76 -6.01
CA TRP A 102 8.25 -4.15 -6.37
C TRP A 102 7.39 -4.20 -7.62
N ARG A 103 7.71 -5.12 -8.53
CA ARG A 103 6.75 -5.59 -9.54
C ARG A 103 5.67 -6.39 -8.84
N ASN A 104 4.40 -6.16 -9.19
CA ASN A 104 3.27 -6.84 -8.54
C ASN A 104 3.42 -8.37 -8.55
N ILE A 105 3.83 -8.96 -9.67
CA ILE A 105 4.02 -10.42 -9.77
C ILE A 105 5.10 -10.96 -8.82
N ASP A 106 6.19 -10.22 -8.63
CA ASP A 106 7.27 -10.64 -7.72
C ASP A 106 6.81 -10.52 -6.28
N LEU A 107 6.06 -9.46 -5.95
CA LEU A 107 5.48 -9.29 -4.64
C LEU A 107 4.50 -10.44 -4.30
N VAL A 108 3.60 -10.80 -5.22
CA VAL A 108 2.67 -11.93 -4.99
C VAL A 108 3.44 -13.23 -4.77
N ARG A 109 4.47 -13.49 -5.58
CA ARG A 109 5.35 -14.66 -5.41
C ARG A 109 6.10 -14.67 -4.09
N HIS A 110 6.52 -13.49 -3.61
CA HIS A 110 7.21 -13.34 -2.34
C HIS A 110 6.27 -13.57 -1.15
N ILE A 111 5.04 -13.04 -1.22
CA ILE A 111 3.98 -13.32 -0.25
C ILE A 111 3.71 -14.83 -0.16
N CYS A 112 3.57 -15.51 -1.31
CA CYS A 112 3.34 -16.96 -1.34
C CYS A 112 4.46 -17.73 -0.63
N ASP A 113 5.73 -17.44 -0.95
CA ASP A 113 6.88 -18.14 -0.35
C ASP A 113 6.96 -17.95 1.16
N ARG A 114 6.62 -16.75 1.64
CA ARG A 114 6.60 -16.44 3.07
C ARG A 114 5.44 -17.15 3.76
N LEU A 115 4.27 -17.19 3.14
CA LEU A 115 3.12 -17.95 3.65
C LEU A 115 3.39 -19.45 3.68
N ASP A 116 4.00 -20.04 2.65
CA ASP A 116 4.35 -21.47 2.63
C ASP A 116 5.25 -21.86 3.81
N ARG A 117 6.06 -20.93 4.34
CA ARG A 117 6.89 -21.13 5.54
C ARG A 117 6.13 -20.93 6.85
N LEU A 118 5.26 -19.92 6.91
CA LEU A 118 4.57 -19.52 8.15
C LEU A 118 3.30 -20.33 8.43
N ALA A 119 2.58 -20.73 7.38
CA ALA A 119 1.31 -21.45 7.45
C ALA A 119 1.19 -22.33 6.19
N PRO A 120 1.88 -23.48 6.14
CA PRO A 120 1.92 -24.31 4.94
C PRO A 120 0.53 -24.81 4.52
N GLY A 121 0.23 -24.66 3.24
CA GLY A 121 -0.96 -25.23 2.60
C GLY A 121 -0.74 -26.66 2.09
N PRO A 122 -1.77 -27.31 1.51
CA PRO A 122 -1.64 -28.64 0.92
C PRO A 122 -0.77 -28.67 -0.35
N ARG A 123 -0.61 -27.52 -1.02
CA ARG A 123 0.25 -27.28 -2.18
C ARG A 123 0.85 -25.88 -2.08
N PRO A 124 1.98 -25.60 -2.75
CA PRO A 124 2.59 -24.27 -2.75
C PRO A 124 1.60 -23.18 -3.18
N TYR A 125 1.52 -22.09 -2.42
CA TYR A 125 0.54 -21.02 -2.71
C TYR A 125 0.74 -20.36 -4.09
N ARG A 126 1.95 -20.42 -4.65
CA ARG A 126 2.24 -19.92 -6.01
C ARG A 126 1.38 -20.57 -7.09
N GLU A 127 0.91 -21.80 -6.89
CA GLU A 127 0.03 -22.50 -7.85
C GLU A 127 -1.35 -21.83 -7.97
N LEU A 128 -1.73 -20.99 -7.00
CA LEU A 128 -3.00 -20.25 -7.03
C LEU A 128 -2.92 -18.97 -7.88
N ILE A 129 -1.75 -18.58 -8.39
CA ILE A 129 -1.58 -17.35 -9.17
C ILE A 129 -2.30 -17.46 -10.51
N THR A 130 -3.23 -16.53 -10.76
CA THR A 130 -3.96 -16.41 -12.03
C THR A 130 -3.76 -15.03 -12.65
N ARG A 131 -3.88 -14.94 -13.97
CA ARG A 131 -3.87 -13.66 -14.69
C ARG A 131 -5.29 -13.22 -14.99
N VAL A 132 -5.56 -11.94 -14.81
CA VAL A 132 -6.84 -11.31 -15.14
C VAL A 132 -6.62 -10.10 -16.06
N PRO A 133 -7.61 -9.68 -16.87
CA PRO A 133 -7.48 -8.50 -17.74
C PRO A 133 -7.01 -7.28 -16.96
N ASP A 134 -6.15 -6.45 -17.56
CA ASP A 134 -5.62 -5.26 -16.89
C ASP A 134 -6.69 -4.19 -16.67
N ARG A 135 -6.42 -3.26 -15.75
CA ARG A 135 -7.31 -2.13 -15.48
C ARG A 135 -7.14 -1.06 -16.57
N PRO A 136 -8.22 -0.42 -17.05
CA PRO A 136 -8.09 0.75 -17.91
C PRO A 136 -7.27 1.86 -17.25
N GLY A 137 -6.26 2.38 -17.94
CA GLY A 137 -5.41 3.47 -17.44
C GLY A 137 -4.50 3.08 -16.28
N HIS A 138 -4.12 1.81 -16.14
CA HIS A 138 -3.31 1.33 -15.03
C HIS A 138 -1.87 1.87 -15.10
N ASP A 139 -1.54 2.81 -14.22
CA ASP A 139 -0.19 3.39 -14.17
C ASP A 139 0.88 2.31 -13.98
N ARG A 140 1.93 2.41 -14.80
CA ARG A 140 2.94 1.36 -14.91
C ARG A 140 3.91 1.32 -13.74
N ARG A 141 4.35 2.46 -13.23
CA ARG A 141 5.37 2.55 -12.17
C ARG A 141 5.12 3.77 -11.29
N TYR A 142 5.16 3.55 -9.98
CA TYR A 142 5.27 4.62 -8.99
C TYR A 142 6.57 4.44 -8.21
N ALA A 143 7.34 5.52 -8.11
CA ALA A 143 8.53 5.62 -7.28
C ALA A 143 8.56 7.03 -6.70
N LEU A 144 8.73 7.15 -5.38
CA LEU A 144 8.65 8.42 -4.68
C LEU A 144 10.03 8.82 -4.16
N ASP A 145 10.47 10.05 -4.46
CA ASP A 145 11.65 10.63 -3.81
C ASP A 145 11.25 11.25 -2.46
N ALA A 146 11.65 10.58 -1.37
CA ALA A 146 11.47 11.03 0.01
C ALA A 146 12.70 11.80 0.56
N GLY A 147 13.58 12.30 -0.30
CA GLY A 147 14.80 13.00 0.10
C GLY A 147 14.53 14.28 0.91
N LYS A 148 13.44 15.00 0.63
CA LYS A 148 13.09 16.23 1.35
C LYS A 148 12.80 15.97 2.83
N ILE A 149 11.89 15.04 3.13
CA ILE A 149 11.50 14.74 4.52
C ILE A 149 12.69 14.18 5.33
N ARG A 150 13.56 13.39 4.68
CA ARG A 150 14.80 12.87 5.29
C ARG A 150 15.76 14.00 5.68
N ARG A 151 16.02 14.93 4.76
CA ARG A 151 16.95 16.05 4.99
C ARG A 151 16.43 17.07 5.99
N GLU A 152 15.14 17.40 5.91
CA GLU A 152 14.57 18.50 6.69
C GLU A 152 14.04 18.07 8.05
N LEU A 153 13.42 16.88 8.14
CA LEU A 153 12.74 16.43 9.36
C LEU A 153 13.41 15.22 10.00
N GLY A 154 14.52 14.73 9.43
CA GLY A 154 15.24 13.56 9.94
C GLY A 154 14.44 12.24 9.88
N TRP A 155 13.29 12.23 9.20
CA TRP A 155 12.46 11.04 9.11
C TRP A 155 13.10 9.97 8.22
N ALA A 156 13.05 8.72 8.68
CA ALA A 156 13.37 7.53 7.89
C ALA A 156 12.45 6.36 8.31
N PRO A 157 12.14 5.44 7.38
CA PRO A 157 11.43 4.21 7.72
C PRO A 157 12.27 3.37 8.70
N ARG A 158 11.61 2.77 9.68
CA ARG A 158 12.22 1.81 10.63
C ARG A 158 12.12 0.38 10.12
N HIS A 159 11.17 0.08 9.24
CA HIS A 159 11.01 -1.23 8.64
C HIS A 159 11.63 -1.27 7.24
N ASP A 160 12.41 -2.31 6.98
CA ASP A 160 12.62 -2.74 5.61
C ASP A 160 11.36 -3.46 5.10
N PHE A 161 11.36 -3.81 3.81
CA PHE A 161 10.19 -4.47 3.23
C PHE A 161 9.92 -5.85 3.83
N ASP A 162 10.95 -6.62 4.15
CA ASP A 162 10.82 -8.00 4.61
C ASP A 162 10.34 -8.11 6.05
N SER A 163 10.76 -7.18 6.92
CA SER A 163 10.32 -7.11 8.31
C SER A 163 8.88 -6.62 8.40
N GLY A 164 8.51 -5.59 7.64
CA GLY A 164 7.13 -5.12 7.58
C GLY A 164 6.20 -6.17 6.97
N LEU A 165 6.64 -6.90 5.94
CA LEU A 165 5.84 -7.98 5.35
C LEU A 165 5.63 -9.13 6.35
N GLU A 166 6.68 -9.53 7.09
CA GLU A 166 6.54 -10.54 8.16
C GLU A 166 5.49 -10.14 9.19
N ALA A 167 5.56 -8.89 9.69
CA ALA A 167 4.60 -8.36 10.66
C ALA A 167 3.18 -8.37 10.09
N THR A 168 3.01 -7.98 8.83
CA THR A 168 1.73 -8.01 8.12
C THR A 168 1.17 -9.43 8.02
N LEU A 169 1.99 -10.40 7.59
CA LEU A 169 1.56 -11.79 7.45
C LEU A 169 1.13 -12.39 8.79
N ARG A 170 1.93 -12.18 9.85
CA ARG A 170 1.60 -12.64 11.20
C ARG A 170 0.32 -12.02 11.72
N TRP A 171 0.09 -10.75 11.43
CA TRP A 171 -1.15 -10.07 11.81
C TRP A 171 -2.38 -10.74 11.16
N TYR A 172 -2.36 -10.97 9.84
CA TYR A 172 -3.46 -11.66 9.16
C TYR A 172 -3.63 -13.12 9.57
N LEU A 173 -2.56 -13.82 9.94
CA LEU A 173 -2.64 -15.18 10.49
C LEU A 173 -3.30 -15.19 11.88
N HIS A 174 -3.01 -14.19 12.71
CA HIS A 174 -3.59 -14.07 14.05
C HIS A 174 -5.08 -13.68 14.02
N HIS A 175 -5.50 -12.87 13.03
CA HIS A 175 -6.88 -12.38 12.89
C HIS A 175 -7.66 -13.12 11.80
N ARG A 176 -7.24 -14.34 11.45
CA ARG A 176 -7.79 -15.09 10.29
C ARG A 176 -9.30 -15.28 10.38
N ASP A 177 -9.82 -15.59 11.57
CA ASP A 177 -11.22 -15.92 11.78
C ASP A 177 -12.14 -14.69 11.62
N GLU A 178 -11.66 -13.51 12.04
CA GLU A 178 -12.38 -12.23 11.87
C GLU A 178 -12.56 -11.91 10.38
N TYR A 179 -11.47 -12.01 9.60
CA TYR A 179 -11.53 -11.79 8.16
C TYR A 179 -12.29 -12.87 7.39
N ALA A 180 -12.39 -14.09 7.92
CA ALA A 180 -13.24 -15.12 7.34
C ALA A 180 -14.72 -14.72 7.44
N GLN A 181 -15.14 -14.17 8.59
CA GLN A 181 -16.51 -13.72 8.83
C GLN A 181 -16.88 -12.49 7.99
N GLU A 182 -15.99 -11.51 7.88
CA GLU A 182 -16.21 -10.32 7.02
C GLU A 182 -16.45 -10.70 5.56
N ARG A 183 -15.73 -11.72 5.06
CA ARG A 183 -15.92 -12.23 3.69
C ARG A 183 -17.27 -12.91 3.49
N THR A 184 -17.78 -13.61 4.51
CA THR A 184 -19.11 -14.24 4.46
C THR A 184 -20.23 -13.20 4.47
N LEU A 185 -20.02 -12.06 5.14
CA LEU A 185 -21.00 -10.97 5.23
C LEU A 185 -20.96 -10.00 4.03
N GLY A 186 -19.81 -9.86 3.37
CA GLY A 186 -19.61 -8.96 2.23
C GLY A 186 -19.74 -9.58 0.83
N GLY A 187 -20.00 -10.90 0.74
CA GLY A 187 -20.05 -11.62 -0.52
C GLY A 187 -21.40 -11.48 -1.24
N ASP A 188 -21.54 -10.46 -2.10
CA ASP A 188 -22.34 -10.51 -3.36
C ASP A 188 -22.36 -9.21 -4.20
N SER A 189 -21.51 -8.21 -3.93
CA SER A 189 -21.66 -6.88 -4.58
C SER A 189 -20.57 -6.44 -5.54
N LEU A 190 -19.71 -7.35 -6.05
CA LEU A 190 -18.73 -7.00 -7.09
C LEU A 190 -18.55 -8.13 -8.11
N SER A 191 -19.61 -8.35 -8.91
CA SER A 191 -19.55 -8.94 -10.26
C SER A 191 -19.60 -7.85 -11.32
#